data_AF-A0A974HXQ1-F1
#
_entry.id   AF-A0A974HXQ1-F1
#
_cell.length_a   1.000
_cell.length_b   1.000
_cell.length_c   1.000
_cell.angle_alpha   90.00
_cell.angle_beta   90.00
_cell.angle_gamma   90.00
#
_symmetry.space_group_name_H-M   'P 1'
#
loop_
_entity.id
_entity.type
_entity.pdbx_description
1 polymer ?
#
loop_
_entity_poly.entity_id
_entity_poly.type
_entity_poly.pdbx_seq_one_letter_code
_entity_poly.pdbx_strand_id
1 'polypeptide(L)'
;MNVESLYTNIPHEDSIAACQHFLEKNHMPKDIDDQIHRATQIPRDTLLDYKEKTENNRVPIVFTYNPQLNIIRKIARDLQPMLHTDTRLKQIFPELPLLSYRQPHRHKIHSKSCDTPVGQHFCSQNHSLQDMQVLILRGNFKTERERKIYEFKCMELFNTLRQGLNLGSGFMSHYVT
;
A
#
# COMPACT_ATOMS: atom_id res chain seq x y z
N MET A 1 -2.58 11.01 1.30
CA MET A 1 -3.69 10.05 1.47
C MET A 1 -3.33 8.85 0.60
N ASN A 2 -2.91 7.73 1.18
CA ASN A 2 -2.74 6.45 0.46
C ASN A 2 -2.91 5.31 1.45
N VAL A 3 -4.07 4.66 1.40
CA VAL A 3 -4.22 3.26 1.80
C VAL A 3 -5.11 2.66 0.73
N GLU A 4 -4.50 2.25 -0.38
CA GLU A 4 -5.11 1.37 -1.38
C GLU A 4 -5.01 -0.04 -0.81
N SER A 5 -5.86 -0.32 0.17
CA SER A 5 -6.00 -1.63 0.79
C SER A 5 -7.48 -1.79 1.07
N LEU A 6 -8.07 -2.84 0.51
CA LEU A 6 -9.48 -3.14 0.66
C LEU A 6 -9.69 -3.66 2.09
N TYR A 7 -10.40 -2.90 2.92
CA TYR A 7 -10.83 -3.37 4.24
C TYR A 7 -12.35 -3.44 4.22
N THR A 8 -12.87 -4.66 4.16
CA THR A 8 -14.29 -4.96 4.21
C THR A 8 -14.75 -5.00 5.66
N ASN A 9 -15.72 -4.15 6.05
CA ASN A 9 -16.47 -4.32 7.31
C ASN A 9 -17.64 -5.28 7.09
N ILE A 10 -17.40 -6.37 6.37
CA ILE A 10 -18.38 -7.43 6.20
C ILE A 10 -18.27 -8.31 7.46
N PRO A 11 -19.39 -8.72 8.09
CA PRO A 11 -19.37 -9.69 9.20
C PRO A 11 -18.49 -10.89 8.84
N HIS A 12 -17.73 -11.41 9.82
CA HIS A 12 -16.65 -12.39 9.58
C HIS A 12 -17.07 -13.54 8.65
N GLU A 13 -18.22 -14.16 8.90
CA GLU A 13 -18.77 -15.25 8.08
C GLU A 13 -19.18 -14.80 6.66
N ASP A 14 -19.92 -13.69 6.56
CA ASP A 14 -20.35 -13.14 5.27
C ASP A 14 -19.15 -12.71 4.41
N SER A 15 -18.06 -12.28 5.06
CA SER A 15 -16.85 -11.81 4.41
C SER A 15 -16.06 -12.96 3.81
N ILE A 16 -15.96 -14.08 4.55
CA ILE A 16 -15.33 -15.31 4.08
C ILE A 16 -16.14 -15.90 2.93
N ALA A 17 -17.46 -15.98 3.07
CA ALA A 17 -18.34 -16.49 2.01
C ALA A 17 -18.26 -15.63 0.74
N ALA A 18 -18.24 -14.30 0.87
CA ALA A 18 -18.08 -13.39 -0.26
C ALA A 18 -16.71 -13.55 -0.94
N CYS A 19 -15.63 -13.71 -0.17
CA CYS A 19 -14.30 -13.97 -0.71
C CYS A 19 -14.22 -15.34 -1.40
N GLN A 20 -14.78 -16.40 -0.82
CA GLN A 20 -14.84 -17.73 -1.43
C GLN A 20 -15.62 -17.70 -2.74
N HIS A 21 -16.83 -17.13 -2.74
CA HIS A 21 -17.63 -16.97 -3.96
C HIS A 21 -16.90 -16.17 -5.04
N PHE A 22 -16.19 -15.12 -4.66
CA PHE A 22 -15.40 -14.33 -5.59
C PHE A 22 -14.24 -15.12 -6.21
N LEU A 23 -13.50 -15.89 -5.39
CA LEU A 23 -12.40 -16.73 -5.84
C LEU A 23 -12.91 -17.80 -6.80
N GLU A 24 -13.99 -18.49 -6.47
CA GLU A 24 -14.61 -19.52 -7.33
C GLU A 24 -15.08 -18.96 -8.67
N LYS A 25 -15.63 -17.74 -8.69
CA LYS A 25 -16.19 -17.13 -9.90
C LYS A 25 -15.13 -16.51 -10.81
N ASN A 26 -14.05 -15.96 -10.26
CA ASN A 26 -13.11 -15.11 -11.00
C ASN A 26 -11.74 -15.73 -11.21
N HIS A 27 -11.44 -16.84 -10.54
CA HIS A 27 -10.18 -17.56 -10.66
C HIS A 27 -10.44 -18.99 -11.11
N MET A 28 -9.60 -19.51 -12.01
CA MET A 28 -9.66 -20.92 -12.36
C MET A 28 -9.20 -21.75 -11.15
N PRO A 29 -9.87 -22.87 -10.83
CA PRO A 29 -9.47 -23.73 -9.71
C PRO A 29 -7.97 -24.09 -9.75
N LYS A 30 -7.45 -24.34 -10.97
CA LYS A 30 -6.04 -24.60 -11.22
C LYS A 30 -5.12 -23.45 -10.78
N ASP A 31 -5.50 -22.20 -11.02
CA ASP A 31 -4.67 -21.05 -10.61
C ASP A 31 -4.59 -20.94 -9.08
N ILE A 32 -5.68 -21.27 -8.38
CA ILE A 32 -5.73 -21.28 -6.91
C ILE A 32 -4.82 -22.39 -6.38
N ASP A 33 -4.97 -23.61 -6.91
CA ASP A 33 -4.15 -24.77 -6.52
C ASP A 33 -2.66 -24.52 -6.79
N ASP A 34 -2.31 -23.91 -7.94
CA ASP A 34 -0.93 -23.56 -8.28
C ASP A 34 -0.34 -22.52 -7.31
N GLN A 35 -1.14 -21.58 -6.79
CA GLN A 35 -0.69 -20.59 -5.81
C GLN A 35 -0.59 -21.18 -4.40
N ILE A 36 -1.54 -22.02 -4.00
CA ILE A 36 -1.48 -22.77 -2.73
C ILE A 36 -0.25 -23.66 -2.74
N HIS A 37 -0.04 -24.42 -3.82
CA HIS A 37 1.13 -25.26 -3.99
C HIS A 37 2.41 -24.44 -3.86
N ARG A 38 2.54 -23.33 -4.60
CA ARG A 38 3.69 -22.42 -4.47
C ARG A 38 3.92 -21.91 -3.05
N ALA A 39 2.86 -21.47 -2.36
CA ALA A 39 2.97 -20.98 -0.99
C ALA A 39 3.41 -22.10 -0.02
N THR A 40 2.88 -23.32 -0.18
CA THR A 40 3.26 -24.48 0.63
C THR A 40 4.70 -24.95 0.38
N GLN A 41 5.27 -24.64 -0.80
CA GLN A 41 6.68 -24.94 -1.09
C GLN A 41 7.66 -23.98 -0.39
N ILE A 42 7.20 -22.86 0.19
CA ILE A 42 8.07 -21.92 0.89
C ILE A 42 7.98 -22.20 2.41
N PRO A 43 9.05 -22.70 3.04
CA PRO A 43 9.05 -22.98 4.47
C PRO A 43 8.79 -21.72 5.31
N ARG A 44 7.96 -21.85 6.35
CA ARG A 44 7.53 -20.71 7.18
C ARG A 44 8.69 -20.01 7.88
N ASP A 45 9.68 -20.78 8.35
CA ASP A 45 10.91 -20.29 8.94
C ASP A 45 11.67 -19.34 7.99
N THR A 46 11.81 -19.70 6.71
CA THR A 46 12.47 -18.84 5.71
C THR A 46 11.74 -17.52 5.46
N LEU A 47 10.41 -17.48 5.68
CA LEU A 47 9.62 -16.25 5.56
C LEU A 47 9.75 -15.34 6.79
N LEU A 48 10.05 -15.93 7.94
CA LEU A 48 10.23 -15.20 9.20
C LEU A 48 11.67 -14.71 9.40
N ASP A 49 12.61 -15.22 8.60
CA ASP A 49 13.98 -14.73 8.59
C ASP A 49 14.02 -13.26 8.20
N TYR A 50 14.66 -12.48 9.07
CA TYR A 50 14.79 -11.06 8.86
C TYR A 50 15.73 -10.79 7.68
N LYS A 51 15.21 -10.18 6.62
CA LYS A 51 16.02 -9.76 5.49
C LYS A 51 17.06 -8.74 5.96
N GLU A 52 18.35 -9.07 5.80
CA GLU A 52 19.42 -8.13 6.07
C GLU A 52 19.19 -6.83 5.31
N LYS A 53 19.19 -5.72 6.05
CA LYS A 53 19.04 -4.40 5.46
C LYS A 53 20.36 -4.04 4.80
N THR A 54 20.31 -3.70 3.52
CA THR A 54 21.45 -3.05 2.88
C THR A 54 21.70 -1.71 3.55
N GLU A 55 22.94 -1.50 4.00
CA GLU A 55 23.35 -0.19 4.50
C GLU A 55 23.27 0.83 3.36
N ASN A 56 22.66 1.98 3.67
CA ASN A 56 22.52 3.07 2.72
C ASN A 56 23.02 4.35 3.38
N ASN A 57 24.21 4.79 2.94
CA ASN A 57 24.90 5.97 3.46
C ASN A 57 24.41 7.28 2.82
N ARG A 58 23.40 7.23 1.94
CA ARG A 58 22.85 8.42 1.30
C ARG A 58 22.06 9.24 2.30
N VAL A 59 22.36 10.53 2.37
CA VAL A 59 21.67 11.45 3.27
C VAL A 59 20.17 11.52 2.92
N PRO A 60 19.26 11.28 3.87
CA PRO A 60 17.83 11.34 3.60
C PRO A 60 17.33 12.78 3.54
N ILE A 61 16.53 13.09 2.51
CA ILE A 61 15.70 14.30 2.47
C ILE A 61 14.25 13.87 2.64
N VAL A 62 13.62 14.35 3.71
CA VAL A 62 12.27 13.94 4.11
C VAL A 62 11.24 14.93 3.61
N PHE A 63 10.33 14.45 2.76
CA PHE A 63 9.17 15.18 2.27
C PHE A 63 7.89 14.67 2.95
N THR A 64 6.84 15.49 3.00
CA THR A 64 5.50 14.96 3.30
C THR A 64 4.88 14.42 2.01
N TYR A 65 4.36 13.20 2.02
CA TYR A 65 3.81 12.57 0.81
C TYR A 65 2.63 13.37 0.22
N ASN A 66 2.77 13.83 -1.02
CA ASN A 66 1.70 14.43 -1.83
C ASN A 66 1.74 13.81 -3.25
N PRO A 67 0.64 13.17 -3.74
CA PRO A 67 0.58 12.57 -5.07
C PRO A 67 0.87 13.56 -6.22
N GLN A 68 0.56 14.84 -6.04
CA GLN A 68 0.78 15.89 -7.03
C GLN A 68 2.26 16.27 -7.18
N LEU A 69 3.13 15.82 -6.26
CA LEU A 69 4.55 16.14 -6.24
C LEU A 69 5.42 14.98 -6.75
N ASN A 70 4.96 14.25 -7.77
CA ASN A 70 5.75 13.19 -8.43
C ASN A 70 7.03 13.72 -9.12
N ILE A 71 7.09 15.03 -9.38
CA ILE A 71 8.23 15.71 -10.02
C ILE A 71 9.45 15.89 -9.11
N ILE A 72 9.31 15.74 -7.78
CA ILE A 72 10.42 15.95 -6.82
C ILE A 72 11.65 15.13 -7.20
N ARG A 73 11.46 13.87 -7.64
CA ARG A 73 12.57 13.00 -8.04
C ARG A 73 13.30 13.51 -9.28
N LYS A 74 12.61 14.18 -10.20
CA LYS A 74 13.22 14.83 -11.35
C LYS A 74 14.01 16.06 -10.90
N ILE A 75 13.38 16.94 -10.12
CA ILE A 75 14.02 18.15 -9.58
C ILE A 75 15.30 17.82 -8.81
N ALA A 76 15.27 16.81 -7.93
CA ALA A 76 16.45 16.41 -7.15
C ALA A 76 17.61 15.96 -8.04
N ARG A 77 17.32 15.28 -9.17
CA ARG A 77 18.35 14.89 -10.15
C ARG A 77 18.89 16.10 -10.91
N ASP A 78 18.01 17.00 -11.32
CA ASP A 78 18.36 18.19 -12.10
C ASP A 78 19.20 19.18 -11.26
N LEU A 79 18.97 19.25 -9.95
CA LEU A 79 19.71 20.10 -9.01
C LEU A 79 21.00 19.45 -8.45
N GLN A 80 21.20 18.15 -8.62
CA GLN A 80 22.38 17.45 -8.11
C GLN A 80 23.71 18.07 -8.60
N PRO A 81 23.89 18.44 -9.88
CA PRO A 81 25.14 19.06 -10.35
C PRO A 81 25.45 20.39 -9.66
N MET A 82 24.42 21.14 -9.27
CA MET A 82 24.58 22.40 -8.54
C MET A 82 25.16 22.15 -7.14
N LEU A 83 24.73 21.08 -6.45
CA LEU A 83 25.31 20.66 -5.17
C LEU A 83 26.78 20.25 -5.31
N HIS A 84 27.17 19.72 -6.47
CA HIS A 84 28.55 19.29 -6.74
C HIS A 84 29.49 20.43 -7.13
N THR A 85 28.97 21.64 -7.34
CA THR A 85 29.78 22.84 -7.59
C THR A 85 30.51 23.28 -6.32
N ASP A 86 29.92 23.10 -5.15
CA ASP A 86 30.52 23.37 -3.85
C ASP A 86 31.21 22.12 -3.29
N THR A 87 32.48 22.24 -2.91
CA THR A 87 33.30 21.12 -2.41
C THR A 87 32.78 20.52 -1.11
N ARG A 88 32.23 21.34 -0.21
CA ARG A 88 31.65 20.87 1.06
C ARG A 88 30.33 20.14 0.81
N LEU A 89 29.47 20.68 -0.06
CA LEU A 89 28.20 20.02 -0.39
C LEU A 89 28.41 18.71 -1.16
N LYS A 90 29.42 18.63 -2.03
CA LYS A 90 29.80 17.38 -2.70
C LYS A 90 30.25 16.29 -1.73
N GLN A 91 30.94 16.67 -0.65
CA GLN A 91 31.33 15.73 0.42
C GLN A 91 30.11 15.21 1.19
N ILE A 92 29.13 16.07 1.46
CA ILE A 92 27.90 15.71 2.19
C ILE A 92 26.94 14.88 1.31
N PHE A 93 26.82 15.23 0.03
CA PHE A 93 25.92 14.60 -0.93
C PHE A 93 26.70 14.04 -2.12
N PRO A 94 27.52 12.99 -1.92
CA PRO A 94 28.31 12.40 -3.00
C PRO A 94 27.41 11.80 -4.08
N GLU A 95 26.27 11.24 -3.67
CA GLU A 95 25.22 10.71 -4.54
C GLU A 95 23.92 11.49 -4.35
N LEU A 96 22.94 11.20 -5.22
CA LEU A 96 21.60 11.76 -5.08
C LEU A 96 21.08 11.48 -3.65
N PRO A 97 20.54 12.46 -2.91
CA PRO A 97 19.99 12.21 -1.58
C PRO A 97 18.88 11.15 -1.60
N LEU A 98 18.70 10.44 -0.50
CA LEU A 98 17.62 9.47 -0.36
C LEU A 98 16.30 10.22 -0.13
N LEU A 99 15.45 10.26 -1.17
CA LEU A 99 14.14 10.89 -1.07
C LEU A 99 13.20 10.02 -0.24
N SER A 100 12.92 10.47 0.98
CA SER A 100 12.05 9.79 1.94
C SER A 100 10.72 10.53 2.04
N TYR A 101 9.61 9.81 2.13
CA TYR A 101 8.29 10.42 2.25
C TYR A 101 7.63 10.03 3.56
N ARG A 102 7.39 11.03 4.41
CA ARG A 102 6.60 10.87 5.62
C ARG A 102 5.15 10.60 5.22
N GLN A 103 4.67 9.41 5.57
CA GLN A 103 3.26 9.07 5.42
C GLN A 103 2.47 9.61 6.62
N PRO A 104 1.43 10.42 6.41
CA PRO A 104 0.66 11.01 7.51
C PRO A 104 -0.20 10.00 8.28
N HIS A 105 -0.44 8.81 7.73
CA HIS A 105 -1.40 7.84 8.29
C HIS A 105 -0.94 7.16 9.57
N ARG A 106 0.36 6.83 9.70
CA ARG A 106 0.90 6.20 10.91
C ARG A 106 0.73 7.13 12.13
N HIS A 107 0.90 8.44 11.91
CA HIS A 107 0.68 9.43 12.96
C HIS A 107 -0.79 9.48 13.39
N LYS A 108 -1.75 9.34 12.47
CA LYS A 108 -3.19 9.38 12.76
C LYS A 108 -3.66 8.24 13.68
N ILE A 109 -3.15 7.03 13.47
CA ILE A 109 -3.47 5.86 14.31
C ILE A 109 -2.91 6.06 15.72
N HIS A 110 -1.64 6.48 15.83
CA HIS A 110 -1.02 6.75 17.13
C HIS A 110 -1.65 7.95 17.86
N SER A 111 -2.13 8.96 17.13
CA SER A 111 -2.80 10.14 17.69
C SER A 111 -4.29 9.95 17.96
N LYS A 112 -4.85 8.75 17.69
CA LYS A 112 -6.31 8.48 17.74
C LYS A 112 -7.15 9.50 16.95
N SER A 113 -6.63 10.00 15.82
CA SER A 113 -7.38 10.94 14.96
C SER A 113 -8.50 10.19 14.24
N CYS A 114 -9.73 10.69 14.37
CA CYS A 114 -10.95 10.13 13.77
C CYS A 114 -11.31 10.80 12.42
N ASP A 115 -10.35 11.47 11.78
CA ASP A 115 -10.61 12.26 10.56
C ASP A 115 -10.53 11.43 9.27
N THR A 116 -10.35 10.11 9.37
CA THR A 116 -10.35 9.16 8.26
C THR A 116 -11.19 7.94 8.64
N PRO A 117 -11.78 7.21 7.67
CA PRO A 117 -12.57 6.01 8.00
C PRO A 117 -11.78 4.96 8.76
N VAL A 118 -10.50 4.78 8.41
CA VAL A 118 -9.58 3.90 9.14
C VAL A 118 -9.38 4.39 10.58
N GLY A 119 -9.22 5.69 10.79
CA GLY A 119 -9.10 6.29 12.11
C GLY A 119 -10.39 6.11 12.94
N GLN A 120 -11.56 6.37 12.34
CA GLN A 120 -12.86 6.15 12.98
C GLN A 120 -13.05 4.69 13.39
N HIS A 121 -12.73 3.75 12.51
CA HIS A 121 -12.87 2.33 12.78
C HIS A 121 -12.00 1.87 13.96
N PHE A 122 -10.68 2.15 13.93
CA PHE A 122 -9.77 1.71 14.99
C PHE A 122 -9.84 2.57 16.27
N CYS A 123 -10.57 3.69 16.26
CA CYS A 123 -10.88 4.46 17.48
C CYS A 123 -12.24 4.05 18.10
N SER A 124 -13.02 3.19 17.44
CA SER A 124 -14.31 2.69 17.94
C SER A 124 -14.11 1.68 19.07
N GLN A 125 -15.09 1.55 19.97
CA GLN A 125 -15.06 0.52 21.01
C GLN A 125 -15.12 -0.88 20.37
N ASN A 126 -14.36 -1.84 20.90
CA ASN A 126 -14.29 -3.25 20.45
C ASN A 126 -13.76 -3.49 19.02
N HIS A 127 -13.05 -2.52 18.43
CA HIS A 127 -12.39 -2.68 17.13
C HIS A 127 -10.89 -2.40 17.28
N SER A 128 -10.13 -3.42 17.66
CA SER A 128 -8.68 -3.34 17.80
C SER A 128 -7.95 -3.80 16.54
N LEU A 129 -6.66 -3.45 16.43
CA LEU A 129 -5.77 -4.02 15.42
C LEU A 129 -5.65 -5.54 15.52
N GLN A 130 -5.91 -6.13 16.69
CA GLN A 130 -5.92 -7.59 16.85
C GLN A 130 -7.07 -8.27 16.10
N ASP A 131 -8.15 -7.54 15.81
CA ASP A 131 -9.32 -8.07 15.10
C ASP A 131 -9.12 -8.03 13.57
N MET A 132 -8.00 -7.46 13.10
CA MET A 132 -7.70 -7.37 11.67
C MET A 132 -7.25 -8.73 11.12
N GLN A 133 -7.97 -9.20 10.10
CA GLN A 133 -7.53 -10.30 9.24
C GLN A 133 -7.13 -9.77 7.86
N VAL A 134 -6.14 -10.40 7.25
CA VAL A 134 -5.60 -10.00 5.93
C VAL A 134 -5.72 -11.17 4.97
N LEU A 135 -6.38 -10.94 3.84
CA LEU A 135 -6.48 -11.88 2.73
C LEU A 135 -5.91 -11.25 1.45
N ILE A 136 -5.12 -12.00 0.70
CA ILE A 136 -4.60 -11.57 -0.60
C ILE A 136 -5.62 -11.97 -1.67
N LEU A 137 -6.29 -10.99 -2.26
CA LEU A 137 -7.25 -11.23 -3.35
C LEU A 137 -6.55 -11.51 -4.68
N ARG A 138 -5.48 -10.76 -4.98
CA ARG A 138 -4.66 -10.94 -6.19
C ARG A 138 -3.30 -10.29 -6.04
N GLY A 139 -2.29 -10.92 -6.62
CA GLY A 139 -0.92 -10.39 -6.73
C GLY A 139 -0.41 -10.40 -8.16
N ASN A 140 0.88 -10.08 -8.35
CA ASN A 140 1.61 -10.15 -9.62
C ASN A 140 1.04 -9.28 -10.76
N PHE A 141 0.48 -8.11 -10.43
CA PHE A 141 0.07 -7.14 -11.44
C PHE A 141 1.26 -6.64 -12.25
N LYS A 142 1.13 -6.58 -13.58
CA LYS A 142 2.21 -6.11 -14.48
C LYS A 142 2.32 -4.59 -14.48
N THR A 143 1.21 -3.90 -14.22
CA THR A 143 1.14 -2.44 -14.25
C THR A 143 0.30 -1.90 -13.10
N GLU A 144 0.58 -0.65 -12.70
CA GLU A 144 -0.24 0.07 -11.73
C GLU A 144 -1.70 0.23 -12.18
N ARG A 145 -1.91 0.44 -13.49
CA ARG A 145 -3.26 0.56 -14.07
C ARG A 145 -4.04 -0.75 -13.91
N GLU A 146 -3.43 -1.89 -14.18
CA GLU A 146 -4.05 -3.21 -14.01
C GLU A 146 -4.49 -3.42 -12.56
N ARG A 147 -3.59 -3.13 -11.60
CA ARG A 147 -3.88 -3.20 -10.17
C ARG A 147 -5.07 -2.30 -9.80
N LYS A 148 -5.06 -1.02 -10.21
CA LYS A 148 -6.11 -0.05 -9.89
C LYS A 148 -7.47 -0.43 -10.47
N ILE A 149 -7.51 -0.97 -11.69
CA ILE A 149 -8.75 -1.48 -12.29
C ILE A 149 -9.28 -2.67 -11.46
N TYR A 150 -8.40 -3.57 -11.03
CA TYR A 150 -8.81 -4.71 -10.20
C TYR A 150 -9.30 -4.28 -8.81
N GLU A 151 -8.62 -3.34 -8.17
CA GLU A 151 -9.05 -2.74 -6.89
C GLU A 151 -10.43 -2.10 -7.00
N PHE A 152 -10.70 -1.37 -8.08
CA PHE A 152 -12.01 -0.79 -8.33
C PHE A 152 -13.12 -1.84 -8.43
N LYS A 153 -12.89 -2.91 -9.20
CA LYS A 153 -13.82 -4.03 -9.29
C LYS A 153 -14.09 -4.66 -7.92
N CYS A 154 -13.06 -4.81 -7.10
CA CYS A 154 -13.22 -5.32 -5.73
C CYS A 154 -14.03 -4.35 -4.87
N MET A 155 -13.80 -3.04 -4.97
CA MET A 155 -14.57 -2.07 -4.20
C MET A 155 -16.05 -2.07 -4.54
N GLU A 156 -16.40 -2.22 -5.82
CA GLU A 156 -17.78 -2.36 -6.27
C GLU A 156 -18.38 -3.69 -5.81
N LEU A 157 -17.67 -4.79 -6.04
CA LEU A 157 -18.15 -6.14 -5.72
C LEU A 157 -18.43 -6.30 -4.22
N PHE A 158 -17.49 -5.88 -3.37
CA PHE A 158 -17.61 -5.99 -1.92
C PHE A 158 -18.30 -4.77 -1.29
N ASN A 159 -18.82 -3.85 -2.11
CA ASN A 159 -19.54 -2.64 -1.67
C ASN A 159 -18.80 -1.82 -0.59
N THR A 160 -17.47 -1.82 -0.64
CA THR A 160 -16.61 -1.25 0.42
C THR A 160 -16.66 0.28 0.50
N LEU A 161 -17.22 0.95 -0.51
CA LEU A 161 -17.47 2.39 -0.48
C LEU A 161 -18.63 2.77 0.45
N ARG A 162 -19.56 1.83 0.68
CA ARG A 162 -20.72 2.04 1.56
C ARG A 162 -20.57 1.29 2.89
N GLN A 163 -19.97 0.09 2.84
CA GLN A 163 -19.89 -0.85 3.96
C GLN A 163 -18.44 -1.26 4.27
N GLY A 164 -17.47 -0.42 3.93
CA GLY A 164 -16.05 -0.66 4.20
C GLY A 164 -15.30 0.64 4.51
N LEU A 165 -13.97 0.57 4.52
CA LEU A 165 -13.12 1.73 4.88
C LEU A 165 -12.64 2.53 3.65
N ASN A 166 -13.07 2.16 2.45
CA ASN A 166 -12.67 2.81 1.20
C ASN A 166 -13.40 4.16 1.04
N LEU A 167 -12.62 5.24 0.86
CA LEU A 167 -13.13 6.62 0.84
C LEU A 167 -13.74 7.07 -0.50
N GLY A 168 -13.46 6.38 -1.60
CA GLY A 168 -13.91 6.79 -2.93
C GLY A 168 -13.04 6.23 -4.06
N SER A 169 -13.51 6.42 -5.30
CA SER A 169 -12.85 5.99 -6.54
C SER A 169 -11.91 7.05 -7.14
N GLY A 170 -11.56 8.11 -6.38
CA GLY A 170 -10.80 9.26 -6.88
C GLY A 170 -9.42 8.92 -7.46
N PHE A 171 -8.84 7.76 -7.12
CA PHE A 171 -7.59 7.28 -7.73
C PHE A 171 -7.75 6.83 -9.20
N MET A 172 -8.99 6.60 -9.65
CA MET A 172 -9.31 6.25 -11.05
C MET A 172 -9.55 7.46 -11.95
N SER A 173 -9.67 8.68 -11.41
CA SER A 173 -9.98 9.88 -12.20
C SER A 173 -8.94 10.18 -13.29
N HIS A 174 -7.73 9.64 -13.18
CA HIS A 174 -6.65 9.77 -14.16
C HIS A 174 -6.68 8.72 -15.28
N TYR A 175 -7.56 7.72 -15.20
CA TYR A 175 -7.60 6.58 -16.13
C TYR A 175 -8.92 6.45 -16.90
N VAL A 176 -9.90 7.30 -16.59
CA VAL A 176 -11.17 7.41 -17.31
C VAL A 176 -11.07 8.62 -18.24
N THR A 177 -10.67 8.35 -19.48
CA THR A 177 -10.87 9.19 -20.68
C THR A 177 -11.40 8.28 -21.77
#